data_AF-B4F1V0-F1
#
_entry.id   AF-B4F1V0-F1
#
_cell.length_a   1.000
_cell.length_b   1.000
_cell.length_c   1.000
_cell.angle_alpha   90.00
_cell.angle_beta   90.00
_cell.angle_gamma   90.00
#
_symmetry.space_group_name_H-M   'P 1'
#
loop_
_entity.id
_entity.type
_entity.pdbx_description
1 polymer ?
#
loop_
_entity_poly.entity_id
_entity_poly.type
_entity_poly.pdbx_seq_one_letter_code
_entity_poly.pdbx_strand_id
1 'polypeptide(L)'
;MSIKSELIATKVDIELKEAFVAIARNKHRPASQILRDLIRVYVESNQTQPNEKTLNTFAKTDKGDDVFYAEDAHDLFKKLDI
;
A
#
# COMPACT_ATOMS: atom_id res chain seq x y z
N MET A 1 9.48 -25.34 -5.70
CA MET A 1 9.92 -24.69 -4.44
C MET A 1 8.75 -24.70 -3.48
N SER A 2 8.91 -25.21 -2.26
CA SER A 2 7.84 -25.13 -1.25
C SER A 2 7.69 -23.68 -0.80
N ILE A 3 6.49 -23.11 -0.98
CA ILE A 3 6.19 -21.77 -0.50
C ILE A 3 6.08 -21.86 1.03
N LYS A 4 6.98 -21.19 1.75
CA LYS A 4 6.86 -21.06 3.21
C LYS A 4 5.54 -20.36 3.52
N SER A 5 4.71 -20.97 4.36
CA SER A 5 3.41 -20.42 4.76
C SER A 5 3.26 -20.48 6.27
N GLU A 6 2.61 -19.47 6.85
CA GLU A 6 2.35 -19.36 8.28
C GLU A 6 0.85 -19.15 8.53
N LEU A 7 0.38 -19.56 9.70
CA LEU A 7 -1.01 -19.44 10.11
C LEU A 7 -1.29 -18.04 10.69
N ILE A 8 -2.32 -17.38 10.17
CA ILE A 8 -2.88 -16.16 10.76
C ILE A 8 -4.18 -16.52 11.47
N ALA A 9 -4.17 -16.48 12.81
CA ALA A 9 -5.36 -16.67 13.64
C ALA A 9 -5.81 -15.33 14.22
N THR A 10 -7.08 -14.96 13.99
CA THR A 10 -7.65 -13.71 14.49
C THR A 10 -9.08 -13.92 14.98
N LYS A 11 -9.49 -13.12 15.97
CA LYS A 11 -10.88 -13.07 16.42
C LYS A 11 -11.66 -12.14 15.50
N VAL A 12 -12.85 -12.58 15.11
CA VAL A 12 -13.78 -11.81 14.28
C VAL A 12 -15.17 -11.96 14.87
N ASP A 13 -15.97 -10.92 14.70
CA ASP A 13 -17.39 -10.97 15.01
C ASP A 13 -18.07 -12.17 14.33
N ILE A 14 -19.01 -12.80 15.04
CA ILE A 14 -19.60 -14.06 14.60
C ILE A 14 -20.50 -13.87 13.38
N GLU A 15 -21.28 -12.79 13.35
CA GLU A 15 -22.20 -12.48 12.25
C GLU A 15 -21.40 -12.10 11.00
N LEU A 16 -20.33 -11.33 11.17
CA LEU A 16 -19.41 -10.98 10.08
C LEU A 16 -18.74 -12.22 9.48
N LYS A 17 -18.29 -13.16 10.33
CA LYS A 17 -17.68 -14.42 9.88
C LYS A 17 -18.68 -15.25 9.08
N GLU A 18 -19.91 -15.38 9.56
CA GLU A 18 -20.95 -16.16 8.89
C GLU A 18 -21.32 -15.56 7.53
N ALA A 19 -21.54 -14.25 7.47
CA ALA A 19 -21.78 -13.53 6.23
C ALA A 19 -20.61 -13.71 5.24
N PHE A 20 -19.37 -13.54 5.70
CA PHE A 20 -18.19 -13.72 4.85
C PHE A 20 -18.10 -15.13 4.26
N VAL A 21 -18.31 -16.17 5.07
CA VAL A 21 -18.28 -17.56 4.61
C VAL A 21 -19.44 -17.87 3.66
N ALA A 22 -20.64 -17.34 3.92
CA ALA A 22 -21.79 -17.51 3.03
C ALA A 22 -21.52 -16.88 1.65
N ILE A 23 -20.98 -15.66 1.61
CA ILE A 23 -20.60 -14.98 0.36
C ILE A 23 -19.50 -15.76 -0.37
N ALA A 24 -18.49 -16.27 0.36
CA ALA A 24 -17.41 -17.06 -0.23
C ALA A 24 -17.94 -18.34 -0.90
N ARG A 25 -18.87 -19.04 -0.23
CA ARG A 25 -19.55 -20.22 -0.78
C ARG A 25 -20.36 -19.89 -2.04
N ASN A 26 -21.14 -18.80 -2.01
CA ASN A 26 -21.92 -18.35 -3.17
C ASN A 26 -21.03 -18.00 -4.37
N LYS A 27 -19.81 -17.51 -4.12
CA LYS A 27 -18.81 -17.25 -5.15
C LYS A 27 -18.00 -18.49 -5.56
N HIS A 28 -18.29 -19.66 -5.00
CA HIS A 28 -17.53 -20.90 -5.19
C HIS A 28 -16.02 -20.76 -4.91
N ARG A 29 -15.66 -19.93 -3.91
CA ARG A 29 -14.27 -19.68 -3.55
C ARG A 29 -14.02 -20.00 -2.08
N PRO A 30 -12.87 -20.60 -1.72
CA PRO A 30 -12.49 -20.78 -0.32
C PRO A 30 -12.34 -19.42 0.38
N ALA A 31 -12.93 -19.29 1.58
CA ALA A 31 -12.83 -18.09 2.41
C ALA A 31 -11.37 -17.68 2.66
N SER A 32 -10.46 -18.66 2.84
CA SER A 32 -9.03 -18.41 3.02
C SER A 32 -8.36 -17.84 1.77
N GLN A 33 -8.83 -18.18 0.56
CA GLN A 33 -8.31 -17.60 -0.67
C GLN A 33 -8.71 -16.13 -0.79
N ILE A 34 -9.98 -15.81 -0.51
CA ILE A 34 -10.47 -14.43 -0.50
C ILE A 34 -9.71 -13.61 0.54
N LEU A 35 -9.51 -14.14 1.74
CA LEU A 35 -8.74 -13.46 2.79
C LEU A 35 -7.30 -13.18 2.35
N ARG A 36 -6.62 -14.15 1.72
CA ARG A 36 -5.26 -13.93 1.19
C ARG A 36 -5.23 -12.85 0.11
N ASP A 37 -6.23 -12.81 -0.76
CA ASP A 37 -6.31 -11.77 -1.80
C ASP A 37 -6.57 -10.39 -1.19
N LEU A 38 -7.44 -10.30 -0.19
CA LEU A 38 -7.68 -9.05 0.55
C LEU A 38 -6.43 -8.57 1.29
N ILE A 39 -5.68 -9.47 1.93
CA ILE A 39 -4.40 -9.14 2.56
C ILE A 39 -3.42 -8.61 1.50
N ARG A 40 -3.33 -9.24 0.32
CA ARG A 40 -2.45 -8.79 -0.76
C ARG A 40 -2.81 -7.38 -1.23
N VAL A 41 -4.08 -7.12 -1.52
CA VAL A 41 -4.56 -5.79 -1.94
C VAL A 41 -4.28 -4.75 -0.85
N TYR A 42 -4.49 -5.11 0.42
CA TYR A 42 -4.19 -4.21 1.53
C TYR A 42 -2.70 -3.86 1.60
N VAL A 43 -1.80 -4.84 1.49
CA VAL A 43 -0.35 -4.57 1.49
C VAL A 43 0.04 -3.72 0.28
N GLU A 44 -0.39 -4.08 -0.93
CA GLU A 44 -0.08 -3.35 -2.16
C GLU A 44 -0.54 -1.89 -2.09
N SER A 45 -1.76 -1.64 -1.60
CA SER A 45 -2.30 -0.28 -1.43
C SER A 45 -1.62 0.53 -0.32
N ASN A 46 -0.94 -0.11 0.62
CA ASN A 46 -0.14 0.58 1.64
C ASN A 46 1.33 0.73 1.23
N GLN A 47 1.82 -0.07 0.28
CA GLN A 47 3.15 0.12 -0.32
C GLN A 47 3.19 1.32 -1.28
N THR A 48 2.05 1.75 -1.80
CA THR A 48 1.93 2.98 -2.61
C THR A 48 1.77 4.24 -1.77
N GLN A 49 1.62 4.13 -0.44
CA GLN A 49 1.64 5.31 0.42
C GLN A 49 3.08 5.85 0.50
N PRO A 50 3.27 7.16 0.31
CA PRO A 50 4.55 7.80 0.57
C PRO A 50 5.05 7.42 1.96
N ASN A 51 6.27 6.90 2.05
CA ASN A 51 6.88 6.62 3.35
C ASN A 51 7.14 7.93 4.11
N GLU A 52 7.53 7.82 5.37
CA GLU A 52 7.75 8.98 6.25
C GLU A 52 8.70 10.02 5.62
N LYS A 53 9.76 9.57 4.94
CA LYS A 53 10.71 10.46 4.27
C LYS A 53 10.02 11.26 3.17
N THR A 54 9.24 10.61 2.32
CA THR A 54 8.51 11.29 1.24
C THR A 54 7.46 12.27 1.78
N LEU A 55 6.71 11.89 2.82
CA LEU A 55 5.74 12.78 3.46
C LEU A 55 6.42 14.01 4.07
N ASN A 56 7.57 13.83 4.73
CA ASN A 56 8.35 14.92 5.28
C ASN A 56 8.89 15.85 4.20
N THR A 57 9.32 15.32 3.04
CA THR A 57 9.71 16.14 1.90
C THR A 57 8.54 16.98 1.39
N PHE A 58 7.35 16.39 1.21
CA PHE A 58 6.16 17.16 0.80
C PHE A 58 5.82 18.28 1.80
N ALA A 59 5.83 17.98 3.10
CA ALA A 59 5.54 18.96 4.14
C ALA A 59 6.56 20.12 4.19
N LYS A 60 7.83 19.87 3.81
CA LYS A 60 8.84 20.93 3.66
C LYS A 60 8.55 21.78 2.43
N THR A 61 8.32 21.14 1.28
CA THR A 61 8.00 21.81 0.02
C THR A 61 6.78 22.72 0.16
N ASP A 62 5.71 22.27 0.82
CA ASP A 62 4.48 23.05 1.06
C ASP A 62 4.72 24.30 1.91
N LYS A 63 5.75 24.30 2.76
CA LYS A 63 6.18 25.45 3.57
C LYS A 63 7.16 26.38 2.85
N GLY A 64 7.58 26.01 1.64
CA GLY A 64 8.65 26.69 0.91
C GLY A 64 10.05 26.33 1.41
N ASP A 65 10.17 25.35 2.31
CA ASP A 65 11.46 24.85 2.80
C ASP A 65 12.05 23.83 1.80
N ASP A 66 13.35 23.92 1.55
CA ASP A 66 14.10 22.97 0.68
C ASP A 66 13.58 22.95 -0.77
N VAL A 67 13.13 24.11 -1.27
CA VAL A 67 12.64 24.32 -2.64
C VAL A 67 13.68 25.10 -3.45
N PHE A 68 14.06 24.56 -4.61
CA PHE A 68 15.03 25.16 -5.53
C PHE A 68 14.37 25.46 -6.87
N TYR A 69 14.74 26.58 -7.48
CA TYR A 69 14.20 27.04 -8.75
C TYR A 69 15.24 26.95 -9.87
N ALA A 70 14.77 26.71 -11.08
CA ALA A 70 15.55 26.77 -12.31
C ALA A 70 14.87 27.70 -13.31
N GLU A 71 15.66 28.41 -14.12
CA GLU A 71 15.14 29.35 -15.11
C GLU A 71 14.51 28.62 -16.31
N ASP A 72 15.12 27.50 -16.72
CA ASP A 72 14.66 26.64 -17.80
C ASP A 72 15.12 25.19 -17.58
N ALA A 73 14.80 24.31 -18.54
CA ALA A 73 15.18 22.90 -18.48
C ALA A 73 16.70 22.69 -18.51
N HIS A 74 17.46 23.54 -19.23
CA HIS A 74 18.91 23.41 -19.31
C HIS A 74 19.57 23.76 -17.97
N ASP A 75 19.13 24.85 -17.33
CA ASP A 75 19.55 25.23 -15.98
C ASP A 75 19.15 24.18 -14.93
N LEU A 76 17.96 23.57 -15.07
CA LEU A 76 17.51 22.48 -14.20
C LEU A 76 18.45 21.27 -14.27
N PHE A 77 18.75 20.77 -15.48
CA PHE A 77 19.63 19.61 -15.65
C PHE A 77 21.05 19.89 -15.16
N LYS A 78 21.57 21.08 -15.45
CA LYS A 78 22.84 21.54 -14.91
C LYS A 78 22.86 21.55 -13.38
N LYS A 79 21.78 21.99 -12.72
CA LYS A 79 21.65 22.01 -11.25
C LYS A 79 21.47 20.61 -10.65
N LEU A 80 20.88 19.68 -11.39
CA LEU A 80 20.69 18.29 -10.98
C LEU A 80 21.89 17.38 -11.30
N ASP A 81 22.89 17.89 -12.01
CA ASP A 81 24.09 17.16 -12.45
C ASP A 81 23.77 15.91 -13.29
N ILE A 82 22.81 16.05 -14.21
CA ILE A 82 22.35 15.00 -15.15
C ILE A 82 22.25 15.49 -16.60
#